data_AF-A0A7G9YWK7-F1
#
_entry.id   AF-A0A7G9YWK7-F1
#
_cell.length_a   1.000
_cell.length_b   1.000
_cell.length_c   1.000
_cell.angle_alpha   90.00
_cell.angle_beta   90.00
_cell.angle_gamma   90.00
#
_symmetry.space_group_name_H-M   'P 1'
#
loop_
_entity.id
_entity.type
_entity.pdbx_description
1 polymer ?
#
loop_
_entity_poly.entity_id
_entity_poly.type
_entity_poly.pdbx_seq_one_letter_code
_entity_poly.pdbx_strand_id
1 'polypeptide(L)' 'MKERLVDIETVGQNIYLQCEALGLVNVAIGAFYDDEVARVLSLPDGHKPIYVMPEGMENSNPEHEN' A
#
# COMPACT_ATOMS: atom_id res chain seq x y z
N MET A 1 11.81 -16.73 1.50
CA MET A 1 11.40 -15.38 1.96
C MET A 1 11.79 -14.28 0.96
N LYS A 2 13.01 -14.28 0.38
CA LYS A 2 13.41 -13.32 -0.66
C LYS A 2 12.54 -13.33 -1.93
N GLU A 3 12.15 -14.49 -2.44
CA GLU A 3 11.33 -14.60 -3.66
C GLU A 3 9.96 -13.94 -3.51
N ARG A 4 9.31 -14.14 -2.35
CA ARG A 4 8.01 -13.55 -2.03
C ARG A 4 8.02 -12.02 -2.02
N LEU A 5 9.18 -11.41 -1.77
CA LEU A 5 9.34 -9.95 -1.76
C LEU A 5 9.37 -9.39 -3.18
N VAL A 6 10.05 -10.09 -4.11
CA VAL A 6 10.15 -9.68 -5.53
C VAL A 6 8.77 -9.65 -6.19
N ASP A 7 7.93 -10.65 -5.92
CA ASP A 7 6.57 -10.70 -6.45
C ASP A 7 5.72 -9.53 -5.94
N ILE A 8 5.85 -9.19 -4.65
CA ILE A 8 5.10 -8.10 -4.01
C ILE A 8 5.56 -6.73 -4.53
N GLU A 9 6.87 -6.54 -4.69
CA GLU A 9 7.42 -5.33 -5.30
C GLU A 9 6.91 -5.14 -6.74
N THR A 10 6.87 -6.22 -7.53
CA THR A 10 6.34 -6.19 -8.90
C THR A 10 4.86 -5.84 -8.94
N VAL A 11 4.05 -6.44 -8.05
CA VAL A 11 2.61 -6.13 -7.94
C VAL A 11 2.40 -4.70 -7.48
N GLY A 12 3.16 -4.23 -6.49
CA GLY A 12 3.08 -2.86 -5.96
C GLY A 12 3.38 -1.82 -7.04
N GLN A 13 4.41 -2.04 -7.86
CA GLN A 13 4.72 -1.14 -8.99
C GLN A 13 3.57 -1.05 -10.01
N ASN A 14 2.90 -2.17 -10.29
CA ASN A 14 1.72 -2.14 -11.17
C ASN A 14 0.58 -1.31 -10.56
N ILE A 15 0.34 -1.42 -9.25
CA ILE A 15 -0.66 -0.61 -8.55
C ILE A 15 -0.29 0.88 -8.60
N TYR A 16 0.99 1.23 -8.42
CA TYR A 16 1.50 2.59 -8.63
C TYR A 16 1.18 3.15 -10.01
N LEU A 17 1.47 2.40 -11.07
CA LEU A 17 1.21 2.84 -12.44
C LEU A 17 -0.29 2.99 -12.72
N GLN A 18 -1.14 2.13 -12.13
CA GLN A 18 -2.60 2.28 -12.28
C GLN A 18 -3.12 3.49 -11.51
N CYS A 19 -2.61 3.78 -10.32
CA CYS A 19 -3.01 4.98 -9.56
C CYS A 19 -2.64 6.25 -10.33
N GLU A 20 -1.42 6.34 -10.85
CA GLU A 20 -0.97 7.45 -11.69
C GLU A 20 -1.88 7.64 -12.92
N ALA A 21 -2.20 6.55 -13.63
CA ALA A 21 -3.09 6.59 -14.78
C ALA A 21 -4.52 7.06 -14.46
N LEU A 22 -4.96 6.86 -13.21
CA LEU A 22 -6.27 7.28 -12.71
C LEU A 22 -6.25 8.66 -12.04
N GLY A 23 -5.09 9.31 -11.95
CA GLY A 23 -4.92 10.58 -11.21
C GLY A 23 -5.08 10.41 -9.69
N LEU A 24 -4.77 9.22 -9.17
CA LEU A 24 -4.76 8.91 -7.75
C LEU A 24 -3.34 8.96 -7.20
N VAL A 25 -3.21 9.34 -5.93
CA VAL A 25 -1.97 9.21 -5.18
C VAL A 25 -2.00 7.92 -4.36
N ASN A 26 -0.84 7.31 -4.15
CA ASN A 26 -0.71 6.19 -3.22
C ASN A 26 0.66 6.19 -2.53
N VAL A 27 0.77 5.42 -1.45
CA VAL A 27 2.03 5.19 -0.74
C VAL A 27 2.21 3.73 -0.38
N ALA A 28 3.41 3.22 -0.55
CA ALA A 28 3.84 1.92 -0.08
C ALA A 28 4.20 1.95 1.41
N ILE A 29 3.50 1.17 2.24
CA ILE A 29 3.81 1.03 3.67
C ILE A 29 4.19 -0.42 3.98
N GLY A 30 5.47 -0.62 4.29
CA GLY A 30 6.02 -1.90 4.76
C GLY A 30 6.30 -1.95 6.27
N ALA A 31 6.19 -0.83 6.97
CA ALA A 31 6.43 -0.73 8.41
C ALA A 31 5.11 -0.49 9.15
N PHE A 32 4.50 -1.58 9.63
CA PHE A 32 3.29 -1.56 10.46
C PHE A 32 3.32 -2.71 11.47
N TYR A 33 2.37 -2.73 12.40
CA TYR A 33 2.22 -3.84 13.34
C TYR A 33 1.37 -4.94 12.71
N ASP A 34 2.00 -6.02 12.24
CA ASP A 34 1.34 -7.12 11.51
C ASP A 34 0.08 -7.64 12.22
N ASP A 35 0.18 -7.87 13.52
CA ASP A 35 -0.90 -8.46 14.32
C ASP A 35 -2.10 -7.49 14.47
N GLU A 36 -1.80 -6.19 14.61
CA GLU A 36 -2.82 -5.15 14.71
C GLU A 36 -3.55 -4.99 13.36
N VAL A 37 -2.79 -4.94 12.25
CA VAL A 37 -3.35 -4.84 10.91
C VAL A 37 -4.17 -6.08 10.56
N ALA A 38 -3.66 -7.29 10.87
CA ALA A 38 -4.38 -8.53 10.65
C ALA A 38 -5.70 -8.57 11.41
N ARG A 39 -5.72 -8.09 12.66
CA ARG A 39 -6.93 -7.98 13.48
C ARG A 39 -7.92 -6.97 12.91
N VAL A 40 -7.46 -5.77 12.55
CA VAL A 40 -8.31 -4.71 11.98
C VAL A 40 -8.97 -5.17 10.68
N LEU A 41 -8.22 -5.88 9.83
CA LEU A 41 -8.72 -6.42 8.56
C LEU A 41 -9.47 -7.76 8.72
N SER A 42 -9.58 -8.30 9.95
CA SER A 42 -10.19 -9.60 10.23
C SER A 42 -9.64 -10.72 9.33
N LEU A 43 -8.32 -10.76 9.15
CA LEU A 43 -7.69 -11.73 8.26
C LEU A 43 -7.88 -13.16 8.79
N PRO A 44 -8.07 -14.16 7.90
CA PRO A 44 -8.14 -15.56 8.31
C PRO A 44 -6.82 -16.04 8.92
N ASP A 45 -6.91 -17.06 9.78
CA ASP A 45 -5.75 -17.69 10.39
C ASP A 45 -4.71 -18.10 9.33
N GLY A 46 -3.43 -17.84 9.64
CA GLY A 46 -2.31 -18.11 8.73
C GLY A 46 -2.08 -17.07 7.63
N HIS A 47 -2.93 -16.05 7.51
CA HIS A 47 -2.67 -14.89 6.63
C HIS A 47 -1.94 -13.81 7.41
N LYS A 48 -0.84 -13.32 6.83
CA LYS A 48 -0.05 -12.22 7.40
C LYS A 48 -0.02 -11.06 6.41
N PRO A 49 -0.37 -9.83 6.82
CA PRO A 49 -0.21 -8.67 5.95
C PRO A 49 1.26 -8.49 5.64
N ILE A 50 1.58 -8.32 4.35
CA ILE A 50 2.96 -8.10 3.90
C ILE A 50 3.17 -6.65 3.44
N TYR A 51 2.10 -6.01 2.99
CA TYR A 51 2.15 -4.67 2.41
C TYR A 51 0.80 -3.98 2.56
N VAL A 52 0.81 -2.69 2.87
CA VAL A 52 -0.37 -1.83 2.90
C VAL A 52 -0.15 -0.69 1.92
N MET A 53 -1.09 -0.49 1.00
CA MET A 53 -1.04 0.56 -0.01
C MET A 53 -2.35 1.35 0.06
N PRO A 54 -2.43 2.45 0.81
CA PRO A 54 -3.58 3.33 0.75
C PRO A 54 -3.55 4.16 -0.53
N GLU A 55 -4.73 4.35 -1.12
CA GLU A 55 -4.96 5.24 -2.26
C GLU A 55 -5.80 6.46 -1.84
N GLY A 56 -5.59 7.57 -2.53
CA GLY A 56 -6.33 8.80 -2.31
C GLY A 56 -6.39 9.69 -3.54
N MET A 57 -7.16 10.75 -3.45
CA MET A 57 -7.13 11.85 -4.43
C MET A 57 -6.01 12.80 -4.04
N GLU A 58 -5.24 13.27 -5.02
CA GLU A 58 -4.31 14.36 -4.77
C GLU A 58 -5.09 15.58 -4.28
N ASN A 59 -4.75 16.08 -3.10
CA ASN A 59 -5.31 17.35 -2.63
C ASN A 59 -4.54 18.47 -3.33
N SER A 60 -5.03 18.93 -4.48
CA SER A 60 -4.49 20.08 -5.19
C SER A 60 -4.78 21.42 -4.51
N ASN A 61 -4.93 21.43 -3.17
CA ASN A 61 -4.98 22.67 -2.40
C ASN A 61 -3.58 23.30 -2.41
N PRO A 62 -3.37 24.44 -3.10
CA PRO A 62 -2.05 25.05 -3.27
C PRO A 62 -1.47 25.64 -1.97
N GLU A 63 -2.16 25.51 -0.84
CA GLU A 63 -1.73 26.04 0.48
C GLU A 63 -0.78 25.11 1.24
N HIS A 64 -0.43 23.93 0.69
CA HIS A 64 0.42 22.94 1.36
C HIS A 64 1.79 22.72 0.71
N GLU A 65 2.22 23.58 -0.22
CA GLU A 65 3.64 23.76 -0.53
C GLU A 65 4.24 24.74 0.49
N ASN A 66 4.72 24.22 1.62
CA ASN A 66 5.61 24.93 2.56
C ASN A 66 6.87 24.10 2.80
#